data_AF-A0A3D3B6C2-F1
#
_entry.id   AF-A0A3D3B6C2-F1
#
_cell.length_a   1.000
_cell.length_b   1.000
_cell.length_c   1.000
_cell.angle_alpha   90.00
_cell.angle_beta   90.00
_cell.angle_gamma   90.00
#
_symmetry.space_group_name_H-M   'P 1'
#
loop_
_entity.id
_entity.type
_entity.pdbx_description
1 polymer ?
#
loop_
_entity_poly.entity_id
_entity_poly.type
_entity_poly.pdbx_seq_one_letter_code
_entity_poly.pdbx_strand_id
1 'polypeptide(L)'
;ARYRSSRLKQMLQAYAPALELDTQRSRAFWGDIRSLKMFQKTGRPLWRISTIPSSAPKLIGSIARKIDVRALYDWSGGLIWLETPPISDAGAVEIRRTLAEFGGHATLIRAEAPARAVIDVFQPLDPPLMALTAELKRAFDPVGILNPGRMYPGM
;
A
#
# COMPACT_ATOMS: atom_id res chain seq x y z
N ALA A 1 9.60 -32.48 -3.83
CA ALA A 1 9.67 -31.15 -4.50
C ALA A 1 9.57 -31.26 -6.02
N ARG A 2 10.50 -31.95 -6.71
CA ARG A 2 10.57 -32.04 -8.19
C ARG A 2 9.27 -32.46 -8.90
N TYR A 3 8.56 -33.49 -8.40
CA TYR A 3 7.27 -33.88 -9.00
C TYR A 3 6.24 -32.75 -9.00
N ARG A 4 6.09 -32.05 -7.87
CA ARG A 4 5.12 -30.95 -7.71
C ARG A 4 5.47 -29.77 -8.62
N SER A 5 6.74 -29.36 -8.68
CA SER A 5 7.16 -28.26 -9.56
C SER A 5 6.94 -28.62 -11.02
N SER A 6 7.32 -29.82 -11.48
CA SER A 6 7.06 -30.26 -12.85
C SER A 6 5.58 -30.30 -13.20
N ARG A 7 4.72 -30.80 -12.30
CA ARG A 7 3.27 -30.85 -12.53
C ARG A 7 2.67 -29.45 -12.65
N LEU A 8 3.10 -28.51 -11.80
CA LEU A 8 2.65 -27.12 -11.87
C LEU A 8 3.06 -26.45 -13.19
N LYS A 9 4.31 -26.66 -13.64
CA LYS A 9 4.78 -26.15 -14.94
C LYS A 9 3.92 -26.67 -16.08
N GLN A 10 3.64 -27.97 -16.10
CA GLN A 10 2.79 -28.59 -17.12
C GLN A 10 1.36 -28.01 -17.11
N MET A 11 0.77 -27.83 -15.94
CA MET A 11 -0.60 -27.32 -15.81
C MET A 11 -0.73 -25.85 -16.23
N LEU A 12 0.32 -25.04 -16.05
CA LEU A 12 0.28 -23.60 -16.30
C LEU A 12 0.96 -23.17 -17.61
N GLN A 13 1.52 -24.11 -18.38
CA GLN A 13 2.30 -23.81 -19.60
C GLN A 13 1.52 -23.02 -20.66
N ALA A 14 0.18 -23.15 -20.68
CA ALA A 14 -0.69 -22.43 -21.61
C ALA A 14 -0.84 -20.94 -21.28
N TYR A 15 -0.54 -20.52 -20.04
CA TYR A 15 -0.73 -19.15 -19.58
C TYR A 15 0.55 -18.32 -19.62
N ALA A 16 1.69 -18.92 -19.27
CA ALA A 16 2.99 -18.24 -19.27
C ALA A 16 4.17 -19.22 -19.22
N PRO A 17 5.36 -18.82 -19.68
CA PRO A 17 6.60 -19.55 -19.42
C PRO A 17 6.84 -19.70 -17.90
N ALA A 18 7.26 -20.90 -17.49
CA ALA A 18 7.57 -21.15 -16.09
C ALA A 18 9.00 -20.69 -15.75
N LEU A 19 9.13 -19.91 -14.68
CA LEU A 19 10.41 -19.57 -14.07
C LEU A 19 10.55 -20.28 -12.73
N GLU A 20 11.56 -21.14 -12.59
CA GLU A 20 11.94 -21.75 -11.31
C GLU A 20 13.21 -21.07 -10.79
N LEU A 21 13.14 -20.55 -9.57
CA LEU A 21 14.27 -19.88 -8.91
C LEU A 21 14.97 -20.87 -7.99
N ASP A 22 16.28 -21.02 -8.16
CA ASP A 22 17.12 -21.68 -7.17
C ASP A 22 17.14 -20.88 -5.85
N THR A 23 17.78 -21.43 -4.82
CA THR A 23 17.77 -20.81 -3.48
C THR A 23 18.40 -19.41 -3.46
N GLN A 24 19.45 -19.17 -4.24
CA GLN A 24 20.13 -17.88 -4.26
C GLN A 24 19.28 -16.83 -4.97
N ARG A 25 18.74 -17.18 -6.14
CA ARG A 25 17.84 -16.31 -6.92
C ARG A 25 16.55 -16.03 -6.17
N SER A 26 15.98 -17.03 -5.49
CA SER A 26 14.80 -16.89 -4.65
C SER A 26 15.03 -15.91 -3.50
N ARG A 27 16.16 -16.04 -2.78
CA ARG A 27 16.53 -15.09 -1.71
C ARG A 27 16.70 -13.66 -2.23
N ALA A 28 17.37 -13.49 -3.37
CA ALA A 28 17.54 -12.18 -4.00
C ALA A 28 16.19 -11.56 -4.40
N PHE A 29 15.33 -12.35 -5.06
CA PHE A 29 13.99 -11.93 -5.49
C PHE A 29 13.13 -11.48 -4.30
N TRP A 30 13.03 -12.30 -3.25
CA TRP A 30 12.25 -11.93 -2.06
C TRP A 30 12.88 -10.77 -1.30
N GLY A 31 14.21 -10.62 -1.33
CA GLY A 31 14.90 -9.43 -0.82
C GLY A 31 14.50 -8.15 -1.56
N ASP A 32 14.43 -8.22 -2.90
CA ASP A 32 14.02 -7.11 -3.76
C ASP A 32 12.55 -6.71 -3.52
N ILE A 33 11.64 -7.68 -3.36
CA ILE A 33 10.23 -7.43 -3.00
C ILE A 33 10.13 -6.80 -1.62
N ARG A 34 10.72 -7.43 -0.59
CA ARG A 34 10.67 -6.96 0.81
C ARG A 34 11.19 -5.54 0.94
N SER A 35 12.23 -5.19 0.19
CA SER A 35 12.85 -3.87 0.24
C SER A 35 12.18 -2.86 -0.71
N LEU A 36 11.18 -3.26 -1.49
CA LEU A 36 10.48 -2.42 -2.45
C LEU A 36 11.45 -1.76 -3.44
N LYS A 37 12.44 -2.53 -3.91
CA LYS A 37 13.57 -2.03 -4.71
C LYS A 37 13.17 -1.15 -5.90
N MET A 38 12.06 -1.48 -6.56
CA MET A 38 11.52 -0.72 -7.71
C MET A 38 11.09 0.73 -7.38
N PHE A 39 10.91 1.05 -6.10
CA PHE A 39 10.48 2.35 -5.59
C PHE A 39 11.57 3.09 -4.82
N GLN A 40 12.78 2.54 -4.66
CA GLN A 40 13.82 3.16 -3.80
C GLN A 40 14.49 4.39 -4.43
N LYS A 41 14.57 4.46 -5.76
CA LYS A 41 15.39 5.46 -6.49
C LYS A 41 14.62 6.72 -6.94
N THR A 42 13.33 6.81 -6.68
CA THR A 42 12.46 7.84 -7.29
C THR A 42 12.27 9.07 -6.40
N GLY A 43 12.35 8.92 -5.07
CA GLY A 43 11.91 9.95 -4.11
C GLY A 43 10.40 10.24 -4.11
N ARG A 44 9.65 9.67 -5.07
CA ARG A 44 8.23 9.90 -5.29
C ARG A 44 7.40 9.42 -4.09
N PRO A 45 6.23 10.04 -3.84
CA PRO A 45 5.35 9.58 -2.79
C PRO A 45 4.94 8.13 -2.98
N LEU A 46 4.91 7.38 -1.89
CA LEU A 46 4.61 5.96 -1.87
C LEU A 46 3.52 5.69 -0.85
N TRP A 47 2.44 5.08 -1.33
CA TRP A 47 1.31 4.66 -0.54
C TRP A 47 1.32 3.14 -0.37
N ARG A 48 0.85 2.69 0.79
CA ARG A 48 0.47 1.30 1.03
C ARG A 48 -1.04 1.25 1.14
N ILE A 49 -1.69 0.49 0.26
CA ILE A 49 -3.14 0.35 0.21
C ILE A 49 -3.49 -1.09 0.59
N SER A 50 -4.41 -1.26 1.54
CA SER A 50 -5.02 -2.55 1.86
C SER A 50 -6.47 -2.54 1.39
N THR A 51 -6.88 -3.54 0.62
CA THR A 51 -8.24 -3.65 0.06
C THR A 51 -8.60 -5.11 -0.17
N ILE A 52 -9.82 -5.37 -0.64
CA ILE A 52 -10.25 -6.70 -1.03
C ILE A 52 -9.49 -7.09 -2.32
N PRO A 53 -8.81 -8.26 -2.37
CA PRO A 53 -8.00 -8.65 -3.53
C PRO A 53 -8.70 -8.57 -4.89
N SER A 54 -9.98 -8.94 -4.94
CA SER A 54 -10.80 -8.89 -6.17
C SER A 54 -11.11 -7.47 -6.64
N SER A 55 -11.07 -6.47 -5.76
CA SER A 55 -11.28 -5.06 -6.08
C SER A 55 -10.00 -4.38 -6.59
N ALA A 56 -8.82 -4.90 -6.24
CA ALA A 56 -7.53 -4.24 -6.48
C ALA A 56 -7.29 -3.82 -7.94
N PRO A 57 -7.52 -4.65 -8.97
CA PRO A 57 -7.30 -4.23 -10.36
C PRO A 57 -8.20 -3.07 -10.79
N LYS A 58 -9.48 -3.07 -10.36
CA LYS A 58 -10.44 -2.00 -10.68
C LYS A 58 -10.10 -0.71 -9.95
N LEU A 59 -9.73 -0.82 -8.67
CA LEU A 59 -9.31 0.31 -7.83
C LEU A 59 -8.09 1.01 -8.45
N ILE A 60 -7.01 0.27 -8.71
CA ILE A 60 -5.78 0.84 -9.28
C ILE A 60 -6.01 1.33 -10.71
N GLY A 61 -6.80 0.60 -11.51
CA GLY A 61 -7.19 1.06 -12.84
C GLY A 61 -7.98 2.38 -12.82
N SER A 62 -8.79 2.63 -11.79
CA SER A 62 -9.51 3.90 -11.62
C SER A 62 -8.57 5.06 -11.32
N ILE A 63 -7.64 4.85 -10.39
CA ILE A 63 -6.61 5.85 -10.04
C ILE A 63 -5.70 6.13 -11.24
N ALA A 64 -5.24 5.09 -11.94
CA ALA A 64 -4.32 5.21 -13.07
C ALA A 64 -4.91 5.94 -14.29
N ARG A 65 -6.24 6.05 -14.39
CA ARG A 65 -6.90 6.89 -15.41
C ARG A 65 -6.83 8.38 -15.11
N LYS A 66 -6.51 8.75 -13.87
CA LYS A 66 -6.52 10.14 -13.38
C LYS A 66 -5.13 10.66 -13.06
N ILE A 67 -4.25 9.80 -12.54
CA ILE A 67 -2.87 10.15 -12.18
C ILE A 67 -1.89 9.06 -12.64
N ASP A 68 -0.68 9.47 -13.04
CA ASP A 68 0.40 8.57 -13.46
C ASP A 68 0.98 7.81 -12.25
N VAL A 69 0.60 6.54 -12.10
CA VAL A 69 0.97 5.71 -10.96
C VAL A 69 1.71 4.44 -11.35
N ARG A 70 2.59 3.99 -10.45
CA ARG A 70 3.25 2.68 -10.54
C ARG A 70 2.81 1.83 -9.36
N ALA A 71 2.25 0.66 -9.65
CA ALA A 71 1.72 -0.25 -8.64
C ALA A 71 2.52 -1.56 -8.57
N LEU A 72 2.75 -2.05 -7.35
CA LEU A 72 3.16 -3.41 -7.05
C LEU A 72 2.07 -4.06 -6.21
N TYR A 73 1.51 -5.17 -6.70
CA TYR A 73 0.52 -5.95 -5.98
C TYR A 73 1.23 -7.01 -5.12
N ASP A 74 0.85 -7.06 -3.85
CA ASP A 74 1.31 -8.00 -2.85
C ASP A 74 0.10 -8.73 -2.25
N TRP A 75 0.33 -9.82 -1.54
CA TRP A 75 -0.72 -10.64 -0.90
C TRP A 75 -1.89 -10.97 -1.85
N SER A 76 -1.55 -11.36 -3.08
CA SER A 76 -2.51 -11.64 -4.16
C SER A 76 -3.47 -10.49 -4.48
N GLY A 77 -3.07 -9.24 -4.24
CA GLY A 77 -3.86 -8.03 -4.43
C GLY A 77 -4.53 -7.49 -3.17
N GLY A 78 -4.40 -8.17 -2.02
CA GLY A 78 -4.88 -7.65 -0.74
C GLY A 78 -4.07 -6.45 -0.24
N LEU A 79 -2.84 -6.29 -0.72
CA LEU A 79 -1.97 -5.16 -0.43
C LEU A 79 -1.39 -4.61 -1.74
N ILE A 80 -1.36 -3.29 -1.88
CA ILE A 80 -0.79 -2.61 -3.03
C ILE A 80 0.19 -1.55 -2.55
N TRP A 81 1.40 -1.57 -3.10
CA TRP A 81 2.33 -0.45 -3.02
C TRP A 81 2.13 0.43 -4.24
N LEU A 82 1.71 1.67 -4.02
CA LEU A 82 1.33 2.61 -5.08
C LEU A 82 2.21 3.85 -5.02
N GLU A 83 3.08 4.03 -6.01
CA GLU A 83 3.88 5.23 -6.19
C GLU A 83 3.12 6.23 -7.07
N THR A 84 3.01 7.47 -6.61
CA THR A 84 2.25 8.56 -7.28
C THR A 84 3.20 9.63 -7.81
N PRO A 85 2.76 10.57 -8.67
CA PRO A 85 3.62 11.68 -9.08
C PRO A 85 3.87 12.63 -7.89
N PRO A 86 4.97 13.40 -7.90
CA PRO A 86 5.29 14.37 -6.86
C PRO A 86 4.43 15.64 -7.03
N ILE A 87 3.10 15.48 -6.94
CA ILE A 87 2.11 16.55 -6.95
C ILE A 87 1.80 16.98 -5.52
N SER A 88 1.18 18.15 -5.35
CA SER A 88 0.98 18.81 -4.05
C SER A 88 0.29 17.95 -2.99
N ASP A 89 -0.67 17.12 -3.38
CA ASP A 89 -1.42 16.24 -2.48
C ASP A 89 -0.87 14.79 -2.46
N ALA A 90 0.25 14.53 -3.13
CA ALA A 90 0.81 13.19 -3.31
C ALA A 90 -0.20 12.15 -3.88
N GLY A 91 -1.26 12.58 -4.56
CA GLY A 91 -2.36 11.73 -5.03
C GLY A 91 -3.38 11.33 -3.95
N ALA A 92 -3.30 11.91 -2.75
CA ALA A 92 -4.18 11.58 -1.62
C ALA A 92 -5.66 11.75 -1.98
N VAL A 93 -6.03 12.81 -2.69
CA VAL A 93 -7.42 13.10 -3.04
C VAL A 93 -7.98 11.96 -3.89
N GLU A 94 -7.28 11.60 -4.97
CA GLU A 94 -7.77 10.58 -5.90
C GLU A 94 -7.76 9.17 -5.29
N ILE A 95 -6.73 8.85 -4.49
CA ILE A 95 -6.65 7.56 -3.77
C ILE A 95 -7.84 7.42 -2.82
N ARG A 96 -8.09 8.43 -1.97
CA ARG A 96 -9.15 8.39 -0.96
C ARG A 96 -10.53 8.41 -1.58
N ARG A 97 -10.73 9.22 -2.64
CA ARG A 97 -11.96 9.25 -3.42
C ARG A 97 -12.28 7.86 -3.99
N THR A 98 -11.29 7.20 -4.57
CA THR A 98 -11.47 5.83 -5.12
C THR A 98 -11.70 4.81 -4.00
N LEU A 99 -11.00 4.93 -2.86
CA LEU A 99 -11.22 4.02 -1.72
C LEU A 99 -12.62 4.15 -1.12
N ALA A 100 -13.25 5.31 -1.20
CA ALA A 100 -14.65 5.46 -0.78
C ALA A 100 -15.62 4.61 -1.62
N GLU A 101 -15.29 4.32 -2.88
CA GLU A 101 -16.10 3.49 -3.77
C GLU A 101 -15.80 1.98 -3.60
N PHE A 102 -14.52 1.62 -3.46
CA PHE A 102 -14.07 0.22 -3.49
C PHE A 102 -13.80 -0.38 -2.10
N GLY A 103 -13.73 0.45 -1.07
CA GLY A 103 -13.31 0.08 0.28
C GLY A 103 -11.81 -0.15 0.41
N GLY A 104 -11.30 0.06 1.62
CA GLY A 104 -9.91 -0.18 1.97
C GLY A 104 -9.27 0.97 2.74
N HIS A 105 -7.98 0.85 3.01
CA HIS A 105 -7.21 1.83 3.76
C HIS A 105 -5.91 2.15 3.05
N ALA A 106 -5.63 3.44 2.86
CA ALA A 106 -4.33 3.93 2.42
C ALA A 106 -3.47 4.41 3.59
N THR A 107 -2.16 4.21 3.48
CA THR A 107 -1.16 4.80 4.39
C THR A 107 -0.05 5.44 3.57
N LEU A 108 0.27 6.71 3.81
CA LEU A 108 1.38 7.42 3.17
C LEU A 108 2.71 7.02 3.81
N ILE A 109 3.43 6.12 3.16
CA ILE A 109 4.68 5.55 3.68
C ILE A 109 5.86 6.46 3.41
N ARG A 110 5.87 7.15 2.27
CA ARG A 110 6.93 8.08 1.89
C ARG A 110 6.34 9.27 1.15
N ALA A 111 6.82 10.46 1.47
CA ALA A 111 6.66 11.70 0.71
C ALA A 111 7.65 12.72 1.29
N GLU A 112 7.88 13.82 0.58
CA GLU A 112 8.69 14.92 1.09
C GLU A 112 8.04 15.57 2.33
N ALA A 113 8.87 16.22 3.16
CA ALA A 113 8.42 16.81 4.42
C ALA A 113 7.24 17.79 4.27
N PRO A 114 7.21 18.70 3.26
CA PRO A 114 6.07 19.61 3.09
C PRO A 114 4.75 18.88 2.82
N ALA A 115 4.79 17.85 1.97
CA ALA A 115 3.62 17.03 1.67
C ALA A 115 3.15 16.25 2.92
N ARG A 116 4.07 15.66 3.68
CA ARG A 116 3.74 14.94 4.92
C ARG A 116 3.19 15.83 6.05
N ALA A 117 3.43 17.14 6.00
CA ALA A 117 2.95 18.07 7.01
C ALA A 117 1.45 18.40 6.83
N VAL A 118 0.93 18.28 5.61
CA VAL A 118 -0.45 18.69 5.29
C VAL A 118 -1.34 17.52 4.85
N ILE A 119 -0.75 16.40 4.44
CA ILE A 119 -1.47 15.19 4.04
C ILE A 119 -1.52 14.23 5.21
N ASP A 120 -2.73 13.86 5.61
CA ASP A 120 -2.92 12.80 6.60
C ASP A 120 -2.21 11.52 6.17
N VAL A 121 -1.41 10.96 7.08
CA VAL A 121 -0.67 9.73 6.81
C VAL A 121 -1.60 8.52 6.72
N PHE A 122 -2.63 8.46 7.55
CA PHE A 122 -3.57 7.33 7.60
C PHE A 122 -4.87 7.64 6.86
N GLN A 123 -5.55 6.59 6.42
CA GLN A 123 -6.91 6.67 5.92
C GLN A 123 -7.81 7.31 6.98
N PRO A 124 -8.62 8.34 6.63
CA PRO A 124 -9.61 8.89 7.54
C PRO A 124 -10.54 7.81 8.03
N LEU A 125 -10.81 7.84 9.34
CA LEU A 125 -11.77 6.93 9.96
C LEU A 125 -13.17 7.53 9.85
N ASP A 126 -14.16 6.65 9.76
CA ASP A 126 -15.55 7.07 9.94
C ASP A 126 -15.75 7.70 11.32
N PRO A 127 -16.64 8.70 11.46
CA PRO A 127 -16.77 9.47 12.70
C PRO A 127 -16.93 8.62 13.98
N PRO A 128 -17.75 7.54 14.00
CA PRO A 128 -17.88 6.70 15.19
C PRO A 128 -16.56 5.98 15.56
N LEU A 129 -15.81 5.52 14.56
CA LEU A 129 -14.55 4.83 14.77
C LEU A 129 -13.44 5.79 15.21
N MET A 130 -13.46 7.03 14.70
CA MET A 130 -12.59 8.10 15.15
C MET A 130 -12.83 8.44 16.63
N ALA A 131 -14.11 8.56 17.05
CA ALA A 131 -14.48 8.81 18.44
C ALA A 131 -13.96 7.70 19.37
N LEU A 132 -14.21 6.44 19.01
CA LEU A 132 -13.70 5.29 19.76
C LEU A 132 -12.16 5.28 19.83
N THR A 133 -11.49 5.60 18.73
CA THR A 133 -10.02 5.67 18.67
C THR A 133 -9.49 6.75 19.63
N ALA A 134 -10.14 7.91 19.69
CA ALA A 134 -9.78 8.99 20.61
C ALA A 134 -10.00 8.62 22.09
N GLU A 135 -11.09 7.90 22.39
CA GLU A 135 -11.36 7.40 23.75
C GLU A 135 -10.32 6.37 24.20
N LEU A 136 -9.99 5.41 23.33
CA LEU A 136 -8.92 4.44 23.57
C LEU A 136 -7.58 5.15 23.78
N LYS A 137 -7.24 6.12 22.93
CA LYS A 137 -6.02 6.93 23.06
C LYS A 137 -5.95 7.62 24.42
N ARG A 138 -7.04 8.23 24.88
CA ARG A 138 -7.11 8.89 26.19
C ARG A 138 -6.98 7.92 27.37
N ALA A 139 -7.55 6.71 27.24
CA ALA A 139 -7.45 5.70 28.29
C ALA A 139 -6.04 5.12 28.42
N PHE A 140 -5.35 4.88 27.30
CA PHE A 140 -4.01 4.28 27.28
C PHE A 140 -2.86 5.30 27.39
N ASP A 141 -3.09 6.55 27.02
CA ASP A 141 -2.09 7.63 27.05
C ASP A 141 -2.72 8.96 27.54
N PRO A 142 -3.14 9.03 28.81
CA PRO A 142 -3.83 10.20 29.36
C PRO A 142 -2.97 11.47 29.37
N VAL A 143 -1.65 11.32 29.30
CA VAL A 143 -0.67 12.42 29.27
C VAL A 143 -0.18 12.76 27.86
N GLY A 144 -0.59 12.00 26.83
CA GLY A 144 -0.29 12.28 25.42
C GLY A 144 1.17 12.11 25.01
N ILE A 145 1.96 11.27 25.68
CA ILE A 145 3.41 11.12 25.41
C ILE A 145 3.70 10.20 24.21
N LEU A 146 2.78 9.32 23.84
CA LEU A 146 2.99 8.34 22.79
C LEU A 146 2.61 8.92 21.42
N ASN A 147 3.60 9.17 20.56
CA ASN A 147 3.37 9.59 19.18
C ASN A 147 2.47 10.85 18.99
N PRO A 148 2.69 11.95 19.74
CA PRO A 148 1.84 13.13 19.67
C PRO A 148 1.78 13.69 18.25
N GLY A 149 0.56 13.89 17.72
CA GLY A 149 0.35 14.45 16.38
C GLY A 149 0.80 13.56 15.22
N ARG A 150 1.17 12.29 15.46
CA ARG A 150 1.65 11.37 14.40
C ARG A 150 0.57 10.44 13.84
N MET A 151 -0.51 10.22 14.60
CA MET A 151 -1.57 9.28 14.21
C MET A 151 -2.67 9.99 13.44
N TYR A 152 -3.54 10.74 14.12
CA TYR A 152 -4.55 11.59 13.50
C TYR A 152 -4.40 13.02 14.01
N PRO A 153 -4.73 14.04 13.20
CA PRO A 153 -4.69 15.42 13.66
C PRO A 153 -5.52 15.62 14.94
N GLY A 154 -4.93 16.26 15.95
CA GLY A 154 -5.60 16.52 17.23
C GLY A 154 -5.62 15.36 18.23
N MET A 155 -4.89 14.26 17.96
CA MET A 155 -4.64 13.15 18.91
C MET A 155 -3.18 13.00 19.34
#